data_AF-A0A163L0M8-F1
#
_entry.id   AF-A0A163L0M8-F1
#
_cell.length_a   1.000
_cell.length_b   1.000
_cell.length_c   1.000
_cell.angle_alpha   90.00
_cell.angle_beta   90.00
_cell.angle_gamma   90.00
#
_symmetry.space_group_name_H-M   'P 1'
#
loop_
_entity.id
_entity.type
_entity.pdbx_description
1 polymer ?
#
loop_
_entity_poly.entity_id
_entity_poly.type
_entity_poly.pdbx_seq_one_letter_code
_entity_poly.pdbx_strand_id
1 'polypeptide(L)'
;MNSQKRTIDQVEDTTAQDNAKRQQLYREPSIFNTRPMDDITKLVHDFIAKYCDQPHVEIEAKLGVFIDKQTQDRVRMDCQTETVIPSHMTRMLRFESNMPLQQHKYYNQLLNDLVNKSQTRGEKIRYRHTRETDRFHPIPGSREKCRVTIDQQTGQVVPDGIVEKKRLENLDIHSPLHPLDFRISINLEIPRKTTARDAIHV
;
A
#
# COMPACT_ATOMS: atom_id res chain seq x y z
N MET A 1 0.08 -0.31 84.91
CA MET A 1 1.22 0.36 84.26
C MET A 1 1.93 -0.65 83.39
N ASN A 2 2.02 -0.37 82.08
CA ASN A 2 3.02 -0.87 81.10
C ASN A 2 3.24 -2.39 80.99
N SER A 3 3.37 -3.02 79.82
CA SER A 3 3.41 -2.57 78.43
C SER A 3 3.38 -3.86 77.61
N GLN A 4 2.34 -4.08 76.80
CA GLN A 4 2.39 -5.10 75.75
C GLN A 4 2.88 -4.42 74.48
N LYS A 5 4.17 -4.59 74.17
CA LYS A 5 4.74 -4.31 72.86
C LYS A 5 4.00 -5.18 71.83
N ARG A 6 3.14 -4.55 71.01
CA ARG A 6 2.68 -5.15 69.75
C ARG A 6 3.77 -4.90 68.72
N THR A 7 4.23 -5.99 68.13
CA THR A 7 5.25 -6.09 67.09
C THR A 7 4.80 -5.34 65.84
N ILE A 8 5.77 -4.67 65.22
CA ILE A 8 5.65 -3.88 63.99
C ILE A 8 5.55 -4.86 62.82
N ASP A 9 4.39 -5.50 62.61
CA ASP A 9 4.18 -6.44 61.48
C ASP A 9 2.72 -6.43 60.96
N GLN A 10 1.97 -5.34 61.17
CA GLN A 10 0.60 -5.20 60.65
C GLN A 10 0.31 -3.80 60.08
N VAL A 11 1.31 -3.13 59.51
CA VAL A 11 1.11 -1.90 58.73
C VAL A 11 1.61 -2.09 57.30
N GLU A 12 1.29 -3.24 56.73
CA GLU A 12 1.33 -3.49 55.29
C GLU A 12 -0.01 -4.12 54.93
N ASP A 13 -0.96 -3.32 54.44
CA ASP A 13 -1.78 -3.74 53.28
C ASP A 13 -2.85 -2.75 52.80
N THR A 14 -3.06 -1.61 53.46
CA THR A 14 -4.15 -0.70 53.01
C THR A 14 -3.77 0.30 51.92
N THR A 15 -2.50 0.39 51.51
CA THR A 15 -2.07 1.26 50.39
C THR A 15 -1.76 0.50 49.10
N ALA A 16 -1.70 -0.83 49.13
CA ALA A 16 -1.43 -1.65 47.94
C ALA A 16 -2.71 -2.03 47.15
N GLN A 17 -3.88 -2.02 47.79
CA GLN A 17 -5.13 -2.44 47.17
C GLN A 17 -5.84 -1.32 46.36
N ASP A 18 -5.55 -0.04 46.61
CA ASP A 18 -6.16 1.07 45.87
C ASP A 18 -5.55 1.31 44.48
N ASN A 19 -4.35 0.79 44.20
CA ASN A 19 -3.71 0.89 42.88
C ASN A 19 -4.09 -0.25 41.92
N ALA A 20 -4.79 -1.30 42.42
CA ALA A 20 -5.19 -2.47 41.64
C ALA A 20 -6.49 -2.27 40.82
N LYS A 21 -7.14 -1.12 40.96
CA LYS A 21 -8.22 -0.66 40.08
C LYS A 21 -7.86 0.68 39.45
N ARG A 22 -6.74 0.72 38.71
CA ARG A 22 -6.75 1.54 37.49
C ARG A 22 -7.85 0.96 36.61
N GLN A 23 -9.08 1.42 36.82
CA GLN A 23 -10.16 1.29 35.85
C GLN A 23 -9.53 1.68 34.52
N GLN A 24 -9.34 0.72 33.63
CA GLN A 24 -9.06 1.06 32.24
C GLN A 24 -10.27 1.90 31.84
N LEU A 25 -10.10 3.23 31.81
CA LEU A 25 -11.10 4.12 31.26
C LEU A 25 -11.29 3.66 29.83
N TYR A 26 -12.35 2.91 29.60
CA TYR A 26 -12.78 2.53 28.27
C TYR A 26 -13.21 3.84 27.64
N ARG A 27 -12.29 4.49 26.91
CA ARG A 27 -12.61 5.72 26.20
C ARG A 27 -13.60 5.33 25.13
N GLU A 28 -14.79 5.91 25.21
CA GLU A 28 -15.77 5.82 24.14
C GLU A 28 -15.12 6.34 22.85
N PRO A 29 -15.31 5.67 21.70
CA PRO A 29 -14.63 6.00 20.46
C PRO A 29 -15.05 7.38 19.92
N SER A 30 -16.28 7.79 20.19
CA SER A 30 -16.84 9.11 19.87
C SER A 30 -18.10 9.33 20.71
N ILE A 31 -18.69 10.52 20.65
CA ILE A 31 -19.98 10.85 21.27
C ILE A 31 -21.15 9.97 20.79
N PHE A 32 -21.00 9.29 19.65
CA PHE A 32 -22.00 8.38 19.08
C PHE A 32 -21.68 6.91 19.37
N ASN A 33 -20.63 6.63 20.16
CA ASN A 33 -20.08 5.29 20.38
C ASN A 33 -19.75 4.53 19.07
N THR A 34 -19.44 5.27 18.01
CA THR A 34 -18.99 4.74 16.70
C THR A 34 -17.61 5.29 16.34
N ARG A 35 -16.85 4.56 15.52
CA ARG A 35 -15.58 5.03 14.96
C ARG A 35 -15.84 5.59 13.56
N PRO A 36 -15.83 6.91 13.35
CA PRO A 36 -15.97 7.47 12.02
C PRO A 36 -14.80 7.04 11.13
N MET A 37 -15.09 6.81 9.85
CA MET A 37 -14.06 6.54 8.86
C MET A 37 -13.32 7.84 8.53
N ASP A 38 -12.02 7.72 8.33
CA ASP A 38 -11.20 8.83 7.83
C ASP A 38 -11.59 9.20 6.40
N ASP A 39 -11.48 10.49 6.06
CA ASP A 39 -11.91 11.01 4.76
C ASP A 39 -11.12 10.42 3.60
N ILE A 40 -9.81 10.20 3.73
CA ILE A 40 -9.02 9.57 2.68
C ILE A 40 -9.44 8.11 2.53
N THR A 41 -9.66 7.40 3.65
CA THR A 41 -10.14 6.02 3.62
C THR A 41 -11.48 5.92 2.87
N LYS A 42 -12.39 6.86 3.11
CA LYS A 42 -13.67 6.93 2.40
C LYS A 42 -13.49 7.23 0.91
N LEU A 43 -12.61 8.16 0.56
CA LEU A 43 -12.32 8.48 -0.85
C LEU A 43 -11.71 7.30 -1.60
N VAL A 44 -10.79 6.56 -0.98
CA VAL A 44 -10.20 5.34 -1.54
C VAL A 44 -11.27 4.24 -1.68
N HIS A 45 -12.13 4.07 -0.68
CA HIS A 45 -13.27 3.15 -0.75
C HIS A 45 -14.18 3.47 -1.94
N ASP A 46 -14.63 4.72 -2.04
CA ASP A 46 -15.54 5.16 -3.11
C ASP A 46 -14.87 5.07 -4.48
N PHE A 47 -13.55 5.27 -4.56
CA PHE A 47 -12.76 5.08 -5.77
C PHE A 47 -12.70 3.61 -6.22
N ILE A 48 -12.42 2.68 -5.31
CA ILE A 48 -12.35 1.25 -5.61
C ILE A 48 -13.72 0.68 -5.94
N ALA A 49 -14.76 1.05 -5.18
CA ALA A 49 -16.12 0.54 -5.33
C ALA A 49 -16.72 0.81 -6.73
N LYS A 50 -16.25 1.83 -7.45
CA LYS A 50 -16.69 2.12 -8.84
C LYS A 50 -16.33 1.01 -9.83
N TYR A 51 -15.26 0.26 -9.57
CA TYR A 51 -14.65 -0.64 -10.57
C TYR A 51 -14.40 -2.06 -10.05
N CYS A 52 -14.63 -2.33 -8.77
CA CYS A 52 -14.31 -3.63 -8.15
C CYS A 52 -15.04 -4.81 -8.82
N ASP A 53 -16.22 -4.56 -9.40
CA ASP A 53 -17.04 -5.60 -10.04
C ASP A 53 -16.64 -5.86 -11.51
N GLN A 54 -15.67 -5.11 -12.04
CA GLN A 54 -15.20 -5.31 -13.41
C GLN A 54 -14.36 -6.59 -13.55
N PRO A 55 -14.52 -7.36 -14.63
CA PRO A 55 -13.69 -8.53 -14.86
C PRO A 55 -12.24 -8.14 -15.14
N HIS A 56 -11.30 -8.95 -14.65
CA HIS A 56 -9.86 -8.75 -14.85
C HIS A 56 -9.34 -7.42 -14.29
N VAL A 57 -9.96 -6.91 -13.23
CA VAL A 57 -9.51 -5.69 -12.56
C VAL A 57 -8.20 -5.94 -11.79
N GLU A 58 -7.26 -5.03 -11.94
CA GLU A 58 -6.03 -4.94 -11.17
C GLU A 58 -6.03 -3.60 -10.43
N ILE A 59 -5.90 -3.67 -9.10
CA ILE A 59 -5.81 -2.49 -8.22
C ILE A 59 -4.42 -2.53 -7.60
N GLU A 60 -3.61 -1.51 -7.88
CA GLU A 60 -2.23 -1.42 -7.39
C GLU A 60 -1.96 -0.05 -6.77
N ALA A 61 -1.19 -0.02 -5.68
CA ALA A 61 -0.68 1.21 -5.08
C ALA A 61 0.82 1.28 -5.27
N LYS A 62 1.30 2.40 -5.85
CA LYS A 62 2.70 2.63 -6.18
C LYS A 62 3.24 3.78 -5.36
N LEU A 63 4.39 3.57 -4.73
CA LEU A 63 5.14 4.63 -4.07
C LEU A 63 5.98 5.40 -5.11
N GLY A 64 6.10 6.69 -4.92
CA GLY A 64 6.85 7.56 -5.83
C GLY A 64 6.80 9.01 -5.39
N VAL A 65 7.00 9.93 -6.33
CA VAL A 65 6.84 11.37 -6.09
C VAL A 65 6.06 12.01 -7.22
N PHE A 66 5.22 12.99 -6.90
CA PHE A 66 4.59 13.84 -7.91
C PHE A 66 5.48 15.03 -8.21
N ILE A 67 5.96 15.12 -9.44
CA ILE A 67 6.81 16.20 -9.93
C ILE A 67 5.96 17.21 -10.69
N ASP A 68 6.06 18.49 -10.33
CA ASP A 68 5.48 19.57 -11.11
C ASP A 68 6.26 19.75 -12.42
N LYS A 69 5.54 19.72 -13.56
CA LYS A 69 6.16 19.83 -14.88
C LYS A 69 6.79 21.19 -15.14
N GLN A 70 6.39 22.24 -14.45
CA GLN A 70 6.95 23.58 -14.62
C GLN A 70 8.24 23.74 -13.80
N THR A 71 8.21 23.38 -12.52
CA THR A 71 9.37 23.58 -11.63
C THR A 71 10.37 22.42 -11.67
N GLN A 72 9.95 21.25 -12.13
CA GLN A 72 10.68 19.98 -12.03
C GLN A 72 10.98 19.53 -10.59
N ASP A 73 10.31 20.13 -9.60
CA ASP A 73 10.40 19.76 -8.19
C ASP A 73 9.21 18.92 -7.75
N ARG A 74 9.35 18.23 -6.61
CA ARG A 74 8.22 17.57 -5.95
C ARG A 74 7.14 18.60 -5.64
N VAL A 75 5.89 18.27 -5.97
CA VAL A 75 4.72 19.10 -5.74
C VAL A 75 4.64 19.51 -4.27
N ARG A 76 4.29 20.76 -4.03
CA ARG A 76 3.95 21.28 -2.72
C ARG A 76 2.51 21.76 -2.79
N MET A 77 1.62 21.02 -2.13
CA MET A 77 0.29 21.48 -1.85
C MET A 77 0.35 22.04 -0.43
N ASP A 78 -0.18 23.23 -0.18
CA ASP A 78 -0.15 23.89 1.13
C ASP A 78 -1.05 23.16 2.16
N CYS A 79 -0.79 21.88 2.37
CA CYS A 79 -1.45 20.95 3.25
C CYS A 79 -0.41 20.31 4.17
N GLN A 80 -0.84 19.92 5.38
CA GLN A 80 0.05 19.35 6.40
C GLN A 80 -0.11 17.83 6.53
N THR A 81 -1.09 17.25 5.85
CA THR A 81 -1.44 15.82 5.93
C THR A 81 -1.60 15.22 4.54
N GLU A 82 -1.68 13.89 4.50
CA GLU A 82 -2.08 13.14 3.30
C GLU A 82 -3.33 13.76 2.65
N THR A 83 -3.23 14.09 1.37
CA THR A 83 -4.27 14.81 0.64
C THR A 83 -4.39 14.27 -0.78
N VAL A 84 -5.61 13.96 -1.22
CA VAL A 84 -5.89 13.62 -2.63
C VAL A 84 -5.59 14.83 -3.52
N ILE A 85 -4.80 14.62 -4.56
CA ILE A 85 -4.47 15.64 -5.54
C ILE A 85 -5.72 15.93 -6.40
N PRO A 86 -6.19 17.19 -6.45
CA PRO A 86 -7.34 17.55 -7.26
C PRO A 86 -7.13 17.26 -8.75
N SER A 87 -8.17 16.78 -9.43
CA SER A 87 -8.10 16.38 -10.84
C SER A 87 -7.63 17.50 -11.80
N HIS A 88 -7.87 18.77 -11.44
CA HIS A 88 -7.41 19.91 -12.23
C HIS A 88 -5.88 20.09 -12.16
N MET A 89 -5.23 19.65 -11.08
CA MET A 89 -3.77 19.69 -10.93
C MET A 89 -3.07 18.52 -11.61
N THR A 90 -3.71 17.35 -11.70
CA THR A 90 -3.11 16.11 -12.22
C THR A 90 -2.47 16.28 -13.60
N ARG A 91 -2.98 17.17 -14.46
CA ARG A 91 -2.40 17.44 -15.79
C ARG A 91 -1.04 18.14 -15.74
N MET A 92 -0.81 18.95 -14.71
CA MET A 92 0.45 19.69 -14.50
C MET A 92 1.51 18.84 -13.81
N LEU A 93 1.12 17.68 -13.26
CA LEU A 93 2.03 16.80 -12.53
C LEU A 93 2.45 15.58 -13.36
N ARG A 94 3.63 15.06 -13.05
CA ARG A 94 4.16 13.77 -13.52
C ARG A 94 4.40 12.90 -12.29
N PHE A 95 3.81 11.71 -12.25
CA PHE A 95 4.14 10.74 -11.21
C PHE A 95 5.39 9.97 -11.59
N GLU A 96 6.40 9.99 -10.73
CA GLU A 96 7.61 9.20 -10.87
C GLU A 96 7.60 8.07 -9.85
N SER A 97 7.34 6.86 -10.34
CA SER A 97 7.38 5.62 -9.54
C SER A 97 8.82 5.14 -9.39
N ASN A 98 9.70 5.99 -8.87
CA ASN A 98 11.10 5.69 -8.62
C ASN A 98 11.44 5.91 -7.14
N MET A 99 12.54 5.30 -6.71
CA MET A 99 13.09 5.54 -5.38
C MET A 99 14.61 5.35 -5.40
N PRO A 100 15.37 6.13 -4.61
CA PRO A 100 16.80 5.93 -4.48
C PRO A 100 17.15 4.49 -4.07
N LEU A 101 18.27 3.96 -4.58
CA LEU A 101 18.68 2.56 -4.32
C LEU A 101 18.85 2.26 -2.82
N GLN A 102 19.31 3.25 -2.05
CA GLN A 102 19.43 3.13 -0.59
C GLN A 102 18.06 2.97 0.07
N GLN A 103 17.05 3.72 -0.37
CA GLN A 103 15.69 3.61 0.14
C GLN A 103 15.05 2.28 -0.27
N HIS A 104 15.27 1.83 -1.51
CA HIS A 104 14.85 0.50 -1.96
C HIS A 104 15.47 -0.61 -1.10
N LYS A 105 16.78 -0.55 -0.83
CA LYS A 105 17.48 -1.51 0.04
C LYS A 105 16.89 -1.53 1.44
N TYR A 106 16.62 -0.35 2.01
CA TYR A 106 16.02 -0.22 3.34
C TYR A 106 14.65 -0.90 3.42
N TYR A 107 13.73 -0.62 2.49
CA TYR A 107 12.42 -1.26 2.51
C TYR A 107 12.48 -2.77 2.25
N ASN A 108 13.38 -3.22 1.37
CA ASN A 108 13.57 -4.65 1.16
C ASN A 108 14.02 -5.36 2.44
N GLN A 109 14.96 -4.77 3.20
CA GLN A 109 15.36 -5.31 4.51
C GLN A 109 14.20 -5.35 5.50
N LEU A 110 13.44 -4.26 5.60
CA LEU A 110 12.26 -4.18 6.46
C LEU A 110 11.21 -5.26 6.12
N LEU A 111 10.91 -5.45 4.84
CA LEU A 111 9.94 -6.46 4.38
C LEU A 111 10.44 -7.89 4.66
N ASN A 112 11.72 -8.16 4.44
CA ASN A 112 12.31 -9.47 4.78
C ASN A 112 12.19 -9.77 6.29
N ASP A 113 12.46 -8.78 7.14
CA ASP A 113 12.31 -8.92 8.60
C ASP A 113 10.86 -9.18 9.01
N LEU A 114 9.90 -8.51 8.36
CA LEU A 114 8.47 -8.72 8.60
C LEU A 114 8.01 -10.12 8.14
N VAL A 115 8.49 -10.59 6.98
CA VAL A 115 8.22 -11.96 6.51
C VAL A 115 8.75 -12.98 7.53
N ASN A 116 9.97 -12.80 8.04
CA ASN A 116 10.55 -13.69 9.05
C ASN A 116 9.75 -13.70 10.36
N LYS A 117 9.31 -12.53 10.83
CA LYS A 117 8.45 -12.41 12.03
C LYS A 117 7.09 -13.07 11.82
N SER A 118 6.50 -12.94 10.63
CA SER A 118 5.20 -13.54 10.31
C SER A 118 5.21 -15.08 10.35
N GLN A 119 6.37 -15.71 10.17
CA GLN A 119 6.48 -17.18 10.26
C GLN A 119 6.30 -17.71 11.68
N THR A 120 6.62 -16.89 12.70
CA THR A 120 6.53 -17.30 14.11
C THR A 120 5.25 -16.82 14.77
N ARG A 121 4.68 -15.69 14.34
CA ARG A 121 3.47 -15.11 14.94
C ARG A 121 2.61 -14.38 13.91
N GLY A 122 1.30 -14.66 13.94
CA GLY A 122 0.30 -14.02 13.09
C GLY A 122 0.09 -14.73 11.75
N GLU A 123 -0.49 -14.02 10.80
CA GLU A 123 -0.75 -14.53 9.45
C GLU A 123 0.56 -14.65 8.67
N LYS A 124 0.78 -15.82 8.05
CA LYS A 124 2.03 -16.12 7.36
C LYS A 124 2.11 -15.42 6.01
N ILE A 125 3.18 -14.66 5.79
CA ILE A 125 3.45 -14.04 4.49
C ILE A 125 4.24 -15.03 3.62
N ARG A 126 3.76 -15.30 2.40
CA ARG A 126 4.46 -16.16 1.43
C ARG A 126 5.42 -15.30 0.59
N TYR A 127 6.70 -15.66 0.61
CA TYR A 127 7.70 -15.04 -0.25
C TYR A 127 7.76 -15.74 -1.62
N ARG A 128 7.84 -14.95 -2.70
CA ARG A 128 8.13 -15.41 -4.06
C ARG A 128 9.02 -14.38 -4.75
N HIS A 129 10.14 -14.84 -5.33
CA HIS A 129 11.02 -14.02 -6.16
C HIS A 129 10.93 -14.52 -7.59
N THR A 130 10.41 -13.70 -8.50
CA THR A 130 10.35 -14.02 -9.93
C THR A 130 11.32 -13.15 -10.72
N ARG A 131 11.77 -13.68 -11.86
CA ARG A 131 12.58 -12.94 -12.83
C ARG A 131 11.92 -13.11 -14.19
N GLU A 132 11.32 -12.03 -14.66
CA GLU A 132 10.45 -12.05 -15.82
C GLU A 132 10.88 -10.94 -16.79
N THR A 133 10.64 -11.18 -18.07
CA THR A 133 10.89 -10.22 -19.15
C THR A 133 9.58 -9.90 -19.83
N ASP A 134 9.21 -8.63 -19.83
CA ASP A 134 8.02 -8.13 -20.54
C ASP A 134 8.37 -7.70 -21.96
N ARG A 135 7.67 -8.26 -22.95
CA ARG A 135 7.72 -7.84 -24.35
C ARG A 135 6.40 -7.18 -24.74
N PHE A 136 6.48 -6.09 -25.50
CA PHE A 136 5.31 -5.30 -25.90
C PHE A 136 5.09 -5.35 -27.40
N HIS A 137 3.91 -5.80 -27.81
CA HIS A 137 3.52 -5.96 -29.21
C HIS A 137 2.36 -5.02 -29.57
N PRO A 138 2.38 -4.40 -30.77
CA PRO A 138 1.25 -3.58 -31.22
C PRO A 138 0.02 -4.48 -31.50
N ILE A 139 -1.16 -3.96 -31.20
CA ILE A 139 -2.43 -4.62 -31.53
C ILE A 139 -3.05 -3.92 -32.75
N PRO A 140 -3.37 -4.63 -33.85
CA PRO A 140 -4.02 -4.02 -35.01
C PRO A 140 -5.32 -3.29 -34.62
N GLY A 141 -5.42 -2.01 -34.98
CA GLY A 141 -6.61 -1.19 -34.68
C GLY A 141 -6.75 -0.71 -33.24
N SER A 142 -5.78 -0.97 -32.36
CA SER A 142 -5.74 -0.41 -31.00
C SER A 142 -4.52 0.48 -30.80
N ARG A 143 -4.65 1.50 -29.96
CA ARG A 143 -3.51 2.31 -29.49
C ARG A 143 -2.74 1.60 -28.36
N GLU A 144 -3.37 0.61 -27.74
CA GLU A 144 -2.77 -0.17 -26.66
C GLU A 144 -1.86 -1.26 -27.19
N LYS A 145 -0.97 -1.74 -26.32
CA LYS A 145 -0.02 -2.81 -26.62
C LYS A 145 -0.40 -4.08 -25.86
N CYS A 146 -0.16 -5.22 -26.49
CA CYS A 146 -0.22 -6.52 -25.84
C CYS A 146 1.12 -6.77 -25.12
N ARG A 147 1.09 -7.02 -23.82
CA ARG A 147 2.25 -7.44 -23.03
C ARG A 147 2.32 -8.95 -23.03
N VAL A 148 3.50 -9.49 -23.35
CA VAL A 148 3.84 -10.91 -23.21
C VAL A 148 4.94 -11.03 -22.16
N THR A 149 4.63 -11.68 -21.04
CA THR A 149 5.55 -11.89 -19.93
C THR A 149 6.19 -13.28 -20.04
N ILE A 150 7.53 -13.30 -20.06
CA ILE A 150 8.34 -14.51 -20.23
C ILE A 150 9.16 -14.73 -18.96
N ASP A 151 9.09 -15.93 -18.38
CA ASP A 151 9.93 -16.32 -17.26
C ASP A 151 11.37 -16.51 -17.74
N GLN A 152 12.33 -15.83 -17.10
CA GLN A 152 13.72 -15.82 -17.53
C GLN A 152 14.45 -17.15 -17.29
N GLN A 153 14.00 -17.97 -16.34
CA GLN A 153 14.66 -19.23 -16.01
C GLN A 153 14.27 -20.33 -17.00
N THR A 154 12.99 -20.37 -17.35
CA THR A 154 12.39 -21.38 -18.22
C THR A 154 12.35 -20.96 -19.68
N GLY A 155 12.38 -19.66 -19.96
CA GLY A 155 12.17 -19.09 -21.30
C GLY A 155 10.74 -19.24 -21.81
N GLN A 156 9.81 -19.69 -20.97
CA GLN A 156 8.42 -19.92 -21.35
C GLN A 156 7.55 -18.70 -21.02
N VAL A 157 6.45 -18.56 -21.77
CA VAL A 157 5.43 -17.55 -21.44
C VAL A 157 4.79 -17.92 -20.11
N VAL A 158 4.73 -16.98 -19.18
CA VAL A 158 4.08 -17.16 -17.88
C VAL A 158 2.59 -17.48 -18.10
N PRO A 159 1.98 -18.41 -17.35
CA PRO A 159 0.54 -18.65 -17.40
C PRO A 159 -0.23 -17.33 -17.25
N ASP A 160 -1.19 -17.09 -18.15
CA ASP A 160 -1.96 -15.83 -18.25
C ASP A 160 -1.11 -14.55 -18.46
N GLY A 161 0.17 -14.70 -18.83
CA GLY A 161 1.12 -13.60 -19.04
C GLY A 161 0.95 -12.85 -20.37
N ILE A 162 -0.12 -13.09 -21.11
CA ILE A 162 -0.44 -12.39 -22.37
C ILE A 162 -1.65 -11.50 -22.13
N VAL A 163 -1.41 -10.21 -21.91
CA VAL A 163 -2.46 -9.27 -21.47
C VAL A 163 -2.44 -7.95 -22.23
N GLU A 164 -3.62 -7.40 -22.47
CA GLU A 164 -3.81 -6.00 -22.86
C GLU A 164 -4.19 -5.21 -21.61
N LYS A 165 -3.25 -4.40 -21.12
CA LYS A 165 -3.45 -3.57 -19.91
C LYS A 165 -4.10 -2.24 -20.30
N LYS A 166 -5.30 -1.97 -19.78
CA LYS A 166 -6.04 -0.72 -19.99
C LYS A 166 -6.17 0.03 -18.66
N ARG A 167 -5.63 1.24 -18.58
CA ARG A 167 -5.83 2.11 -17.42
C ARG A 167 -7.27 2.60 -17.39
N LEU A 168 -7.96 2.42 -16.26
CA LEU A 168 -9.27 3.01 -16.03
C LEU A 168 -9.14 4.38 -15.36
N GLU A 169 -8.56 4.41 -14.16
CA GLU A 169 -8.46 5.64 -13.37
C GLU A 169 -7.26 5.57 -12.41
N ASN A 170 -6.79 6.74 -11.96
CA ASN A 170 -5.79 6.87 -10.89
C ASN A 170 -6.36 7.77 -9.78
N LEU A 171 -6.06 7.41 -8.54
CA LEU A 171 -6.18 8.27 -7.38
C LEU A 171 -4.78 8.66 -6.91
N ASP A 172 -4.48 9.95 -7.03
CA ASP A 172 -3.17 10.52 -6.73
C ASP A 172 -3.19 11.15 -5.35
N ILE A 173 -2.25 10.77 -4.48
CA ILE A 173 -2.25 11.19 -3.08
C ILE A 173 -0.89 11.77 -2.71
N HIS A 174 -0.89 13.04 -2.33
CA HIS A 174 0.29 13.75 -1.84
C HIS A 174 0.44 13.52 -0.33
N SER A 175 1.66 13.21 0.11
CA SER A 175 1.98 12.93 1.52
C SER A 175 3.10 13.84 2.03
N PRO A 176 2.80 15.05 2.56
CA PRO A 176 3.81 16.05 2.92
C PRO A 176 4.69 15.63 4.11
N LEU A 177 4.20 14.74 4.98
CA LEU A 177 4.96 14.23 6.14
C LEU A 177 5.88 13.05 5.80
N HIS A 178 5.83 12.58 4.55
CA HIS A 178 6.61 11.44 4.09
C HIS A 178 7.48 11.82 2.89
N PRO A 179 8.63 11.14 2.69
CA PRO A 179 9.49 11.40 1.54
C PRO A 179 8.88 10.96 0.21
N LEU A 180 7.89 10.06 0.26
CA LEU A 180 7.19 9.54 -0.91
C LEU A 180 5.71 9.89 -0.84
N ASP A 181 5.16 10.17 -2.02
CA ASP A 181 3.75 10.18 -2.34
C ASP A 181 3.33 8.79 -2.83
N PHE A 182 2.05 8.62 -3.14
CA PHE A 182 1.58 7.39 -3.77
C PHE A 182 0.44 7.59 -4.75
N ARG A 183 0.33 6.64 -5.68
CA ARG A 183 -0.73 6.56 -6.68
C ARG A 183 -1.41 5.21 -6.55
N ILE A 184 -2.72 5.22 -6.38
CA ILE A 184 -3.56 4.03 -6.53
C ILE A 184 -4.06 4.02 -7.97
N SER A 185 -3.74 2.99 -8.74
CA SER A 185 -4.22 2.86 -10.12
C SER A 185 -5.09 1.62 -10.27
N ILE A 186 -6.20 1.80 -10.98
CA ILE A 186 -7.11 0.73 -11.37
C ILE A 186 -6.93 0.49 -12.86
N ASN A 187 -6.58 -0.74 -13.23
CA ASN A 187 -6.41 -1.18 -14.60
C ASN A 187 -7.29 -2.40 -14.88
N LEU A 188 -7.55 -2.68 -16.17
CA LEU A 188 -8.02 -3.96 -16.65
C LEU A 188 -6.85 -4.70 -17.30
N GLU A 189 -6.58 -5.94 -16.90
CA GLU A 189 -5.59 -6.82 -17.54
C GLU A 189 -6.30 -7.88 -18.37
N ILE A 190 -6.76 -7.48 -19.57
CA ILE A 190 -7.60 -8.34 -20.42
C ILE A 190 -6.73 -9.44 -21.06
N PRO A 191 -7.01 -10.73 -20.83
CA PRO A 191 -6.25 -11.80 -21.44
C PRO A 191 -6.37 -11.79 -22.96
N ARG A 192 -5.25 -11.97 -23.66
CA ARG A 192 -5.20 -12.06 -25.12
C ARG A 192 -4.61 -13.40 -25.57
N LYS A 193 -5.18 -13.94 -26.64
CA LYS A 193 -4.63 -15.12 -27.32
C LYS A 193 -3.64 -14.61 -28.37
N THR A 194 -2.37 -14.49 -28.02
CA THR A 194 -1.32 -14.36 -29.03
C THR A 194 -0.93 -15.77 -29.48
N THR A 195 -0.89 -16.00 -30.79
CA THR A 195 -0.29 -17.23 -31.34
C THR A 195 1.19 -17.24 -30.97
N ALA A 196 1.62 -18.27 -30.23
CA ALA A 196 3.01 -18.41 -29.74
C ALA A 196 4.08 -18.26 -30.85
N ARG A 197 3.70 -18.45 -32.13
CA ARG A 197 4.58 -18.26 -33.30
C ARG A 197 4.99 -16.80 -33.53
N ASP A 198 4.15 -15.82 -33.19
CA ASP A 198 4.46 -14.39 -33.40
C ASP A 198 5.17 -13.76 -32.20
N ALA A 199 5.13 -14.42 -31.03
CA ALA A 199 5.74 -13.92 -29.78
C ALA A 199 7.22 -14.31 -29.60
N ILE A 200 7.68 -15.34 -30.32
CA ILE A 200 9.01 -15.96 -30.14
C ILE A 200 9.98 -15.60 -31.29
N HIS A 201 9.50 -15.11 -32.44
CA HIS A 201 10.31 -14.93 -33.67
C HIS A 201 10.34 -13.50 -34.25
N VAL A 202 10.31 -12.48 -33.40
CA VAL A 202 10.75 -11.11 -33.77
C VAL A 202 11.67 -10.56 -32.70
#